data_AF-A0A0A1VLX6-F1
#
_entry.id   AF-A0A0A1VLX6-F1
#
_cell.length_a   1.000
_cell.length_b   1.000
_cell.length_c   1.000
_cell.angle_alpha   90.00
_cell.angle_beta   90.00
_cell.angle_gamma   90.00
#
_symmetry.space_group_name_H-M   'P 1'
#
loop_
_entity.id
_entity.type
_entity.pdbx_description
1 polymer ?
#
loop_
_entity_poly.entity_id
_entity_poly.type
_entity_poly.pdbx_seq_one_letter_code
_entity_poly.pdbx_strand_id
1 'polypeptide(L)'
;MEGTLGGHPFQATLEPDGQRSHWLKVSPSLLAACGAAAGDMVELEISAVAREPEPELPPDFRQALAGSPQASVVWDATTTLARIDWIHWIESAKQAKTRKSRIADACDMLASGKKRVCCFDPSGFYSKSLSAPQAVD
;
A
#
# COMPACT_ATOMS: atom_id res chain seq x y z
N MET A 1 -0.03 -6.39 -8.52
CA MET A 1 0.09 -7.68 -9.25
C MET A 1 -1.00 -7.80 -10.30
N GLU A 2 -0.80 -8.67 -11.27
CA GLU A 2 -1.78 -9.05 -12.30
C GLU A 2 -1.88 -10.58 -12.35
N GLY A 3 -2.96 -11.11 -12.91
CA GLY A 3 -3.18 -12.54 -12.93
C GLY A 3 -4.51 -12.96 -13.49
N THR A 4 -4.84 -14.25 -13.35
CA THR A 4 -6.15 -14.80 -13.69
C THR A 4 -6.72 -15.59 -12.53
N LEU A 5 -8.04 -15.46 -12.30
CA LEU A 5 -8.81 -16.28 -11.38
C LEU A 5 -9.84 -17.08 -12.20
N GLY A 6 -9.79 -18.41 -12.17
CA GLY A 6 -10.66 -19.25 -13.01
C GLY A 6 -10.59 -18.89 -14.50
N GLY A 7 -9.41 -18.50 -14.99
CA GLY A 7 -9.21 -18.03 -16.37
C GLY A 7 -9.63 -16.57 -16.66
N HIS A 8 -10.18 -15.84 -15.69
CA HIS A 8 -10.58 -14.44 -15.86
C HIS A 8 -9.48 -13.48 -15.39
N PRO A 9 -9.03 -12.54 -16.23
CA PRO A 9 -7.95 -11.63 -15.89
C PRO A 9 -8.38 -10.64 -14.80
N PHE A 10 -7.45 -10.34 -13.90
CA PHE A 10 -7.63 -9.32 -12.87
C PHE A 10 -6.32 -8.62 -12.54
N GLN A 11 -6.44 -7.44 -11.93
CA GLN A 11 -5.32 -6.70 -11.37
C GLN A 11 -5.69 -6.30 -9.94
N ALA A 12 -4.77 -6.51 -9.00
CA ALA A 12 -5.00 -6.17 -7.60
C ALA A 12 -3.69 -5.87 -6.86
N THR A 13 -3.82 -5.14 -5.76
CA THR A 13 -2.77 -5.00 -4.74
C THR A 13 -2.96 -6.11 -3.71
N LEU A 14 -1.85 -6.77 -3.34
CA LEU A 14 -1.85 -7.71 -2.24
C LEU A 14 -1.72 -6.92 -0.93
N GLU A 15 -2.66 -7.15 -0.03
CA GLU A 15 -2.72 -6.43 1.25
C GLU A 15 -1.91 -7.20 2.30
N PRO A 16 -1.07 -6.54 3.11
CA PRO A 16 -0.32 -7.23 4.17
C PRO A 16 -1.28 -7.80 5.23
N ASP A 17 -1.00 -9.01 5.70
CA ASP A 17 -1.82 -9.70 6.69
C ASP A 17 -1.38 -9.49 8.14
N GLY A 18 -0.31 -8.70 8.35
CA GLY A 18 0.30 -8.46 9.66
C GLY A 18 1.12 -9.64 10.21
N GLN A 19 1.23 -10.73 9.45
CA GLN A 19 1.91 -11.98 9.81
C GLN A 19 3.00 -12.36 8.79
N ARG A 20 3.62 -11.34 8.16
CA ARG A 20 4.66 -11.48 7.14
C ARG A 20 4.19 -12.20 5.87
N SER A 21 2.89 -12.21 5.61
CA SER A 21 2.29 -12.65 4.36
C SER A 21 1.32 -11.59 3.84
N HIS A 22 0.55 -11.94 2.81
CA HIS A 22 -0.43 -11.07 2.20
C HIS A 22 -1.74 -11.83 1.93
N TRP A 23 -2.82 -11.07 1.79
CA TRP A 23 -4.12 -11.58 1.35
C TRP A 23 -4.59 -10.85 0.09
N LEU A 24 -5.39 -11.55 -0.71
CA LEU A 24 -6.00 -11.03 -1.92
C LEU A 24 -7.49 -10.79 -1.67
N LYS A 25 -7.94 -9.56 -1.87
CA LYS A 25 -9.37 -9.26 -1.95
C LYS A 25 -9.95 -9.78 -3.27
N VAL A 26 -10.76 -10.83 -3.21
CA VAL A 26 -11.59 -11.26 -4.34
C VAL A 26 -12.89 -10.46 -4.32
N SER A 27 -13.11 -9.62 -5.34
CA SER A 27 -14.30 -8.78 -5.41
C SER A 27 -15.53 -9.59 -5.86
N PRO A 28 -16.75 -9.19 -5.48
CA PRO A 28 -17.97 -9.83 -5.97
C PRO A 28 -18.09 -9.85 -7.49
N SER A 29 -17.58 -8.81 -8.17
CA SER A 29 -17.53 -8.74 -9.63
C SER A 29 -16.57 -9.76 -10.23
N LEU A 30 -15.43 -10.03 -9.57
CA LEU A 30 -14.48 -11.05 -10.03
C LEU A 30 -15.06 -12.46 -9.82
N LEU A 31 -15.68 -12.74 -8.67
CA LEU A 31 -16.39 -14.00 -8.43
C LEU A 31 -17.49 -14.24 -9.47
N ALA A 32 -18.32 -13.22 -9.75
CA ALA A 32 -19.38 -13.30 -10.75
C ALA A 32 -18.82 -13.54 -12.16
N ALA A 33 -17.70 -12.91 -12.52
CA ALA A 33 -17.05 -13.14 -13.81
C ALA A 33 -16.56 -14.58 -13.96
N CYS A 34 -15.98 -15.16 -12.90
CA CYS A 34 -15.52 -16.55 -12.88
C CYS A 34 -16.65 -17.57 -12.72
N GLY A 35 -17.88 -17.13 -12.43
CA GLY A 35 -18.99 -18.03 -12.07
C GLY A 35 -18.73 -18.83 -10.79
N ALA A 36 -17.92 -18.31 -9.87
CA ALA A 36 -17.48 -18.98 -8.65
C ALA A 36 -18.16 -18.41 -7.40
N ALA A 37 -18.32 -19.24 -6.39
CA ALA A 37 -18.78 -18.89 -5.05
C ALA A 37 -17.70 -19.15 -3.99
N ALA A 38 -17.89 -18.60 -2.80
CA ALA A 38 -17.03 -18.91 -1.66
C ALA A 38 -17.13 -20.42 -1.35
N GLY A 39 -15.97 -21.08 -1.26
CA GLY A 39 -15.86 -22.53 -1.09
C GLY A 39 -15.52 -23.30 -2.36
N ASP A 40 -15.66 -22.68 -3.54
CA ASP A 40 -15.28 -23.30 -4.80
C ASP A 40 -13.76 -23.35 -4.97
N MET A 41 -13.27 -24.40 -5.63
CA MET A 41 -11.89 -24.47 -6.09
C MET A 41 -11.77 -23.81 -7.46
N VAL A 42 -10.87 -22.84 -7.57
CA VAL A 42 -10.56 -22.14 -8.82
C VAL A 42 -9.05 -22.10 -9.01
N GLU A 43 -8.62 -22.09 -10.28
CA GLU A 43 -7.21 -21.88 -10.63
C GLU A 43 -6.83 -20.41 -10.45
N LEU A 44 -5.68 -20.16 -9.82
CA LEU A 44 -5.13 -18.82 -9.59
C LEU A 44 -3.73 -18.74 -10.19
N GLU A 45 -3.56 -17.84 -11.16
CA GLU A 45 -2.26 -17.43 -11.66
C GLU A 45 -2.00 -15.98 -11.26
N ILE A 46 -0.80 -15.67 -10.77
CA ILE A 46 -0.41 -14.30 -10.41
C ILE A 46 1.04 -14.03 -10.81
N SER A 47 1.31 -12.78 -11.19
CA SER A 47 2.63 -12.26 -11.49
C SER A 47 2.80 -10.83 -10.98
N ALA A 48 4.06 -10.45 -10.76
CA ALA A 48 4.38 -9.04 -10.52
C ALA A 48 4.05 -8.21 -11.77
N VAL A 49 3.45 -7.04 -11.57
CA VAL A 49 3.21 -6.10 -12.68
C VAL A 49 4.54 -5.53 -13.16
N ALA A 50 4.65 -5.25 -14.47
CA ALA A 50 5.84 -4.60 -15.02
C ALA A 50 6.05 -3.18 -14.46
N ARG A 51 4.96 -2.50 -14.11
CA ARG A 51 4.96 -1.17 -13.50
C ARG A 51 3.96 -1.12 -12.35
N GLU A 52 4.47 -0.86 -11.16
CA GLU A 52 3.61 -0.65 -9.99
C GLU A 52 2.76 0.61 -10.18
N PRO A 53 1.45 0.55 -9.86
CA PRO A 53 0.59 1.72 -9.88
C PRO A 53 1.03 2.72 -8.82
N GLU A 54 0.95 4.00 -9.17
CA GLU A 54 1.34 5.08 -8.27
C GLU A 54 0.33 5.19 -7.11
N PRO A 55 0.77 5.21 -5.84
CA PRO A 55 -0.14 5.32 -4.71
C PRO A 55 -0.81 6.69 -4.67
N GLU A 56 -2.04 6.73 -4.15
CA GLU A 56 -2.73 8.00 -3.93
C GLU A 56 -2.02 8.80 -2.82
N LEU A 57 -1.55 9.99 -3.16
CA LEU A 57 -0.90 10.88 -2.21
C LEU A 57 -1.94 11.59 -1.33
N PRO A 58 -1.93 11.40 0.01
CA PRO A 58 -2.88 12.03 0.91
C PRO A 58 -2.89 13.57 0.78
N PRO A 59 -4.05 14.23 0.82
CA PRO A 59 -4.14 15.68 0.56
C PRO A 59 -3.29 16.56 1.48
N ASP A 60 -3.21 16.19 2.76
CA ASP A 60 -2.42 16.91 3.75
C ASP A 60 -0.91 16.74 3.53
N PHE A 61 -0.48 15.55 3.12
CA PHE A 61 0.91 15.31 2.74
C PHE A 61 1.27 16.02 1.43
N ARG A 62 0.36 16.04 0.45
CA ARG A 62 0.51 16.81 -0.79
C ARG A 62 0.70 18.30 -0.51
N GLN A 63 -0.11 18.86 0.38
CA GLN A 63 0.01 20.26 0.78
C GLN A 63 1.36 20.55 1.45
N ALA A 64 1.83 19.64 2.32
CA ALA A 64 3.12 19.80 2.98
C ALA A 64 4.30 19.74 1.98
N LEU A 65 4.27 18.81 1.03
CA LEU A 65 5.29 18.71 -0.03
C LEU A 65 5.32 19.98 -0.89
N ALA A 66 4.16 20.54 -1.26
CA ALA A 66 4.08 21.79 -2.00
C ALA A 66 4.76 22.97 -1.27
N GLY A 67 4.81 22.93 0.08
CA GLY A 67 5.53 23.90 0.90
C GLY A 67 7.05 23.66 1.03
N SER A 68 7.56 22.53 0.54
CA SER A 68 8.98 22.15 0.62
C SER A 68 9.51 21.70 -0.74
N PRO A 69 10.08 22.63 -1.55
CA PRO A 69 10.58 22.31 -2.89
C PRO A 69 11.65 21.21 -2.90
N GLN A 70 12.55 21.21 -1.90
CA GLN A 70 13.60 20.19 -1.78
C GLN A 70 13.01 18.81 -1.49
N ALA A 71 12.02 18.72 -0.61
CA ALA A 71 11.34 17.46 -0.32
C ALA A 71 10.59 16.94 -1.56
N SER A 72 9.92 17.83 -2.31
CA SER A 72 9.22 17.46 -3.54
C SER A 72 10.15 16.84 -4.60
N VAL A 73 11.33 17.42 -4.82
CA VAL A 73 12.32 16.88 -5.75
C VAL A 73 12.74 15.46 -5.35
N VAL A 74 12.97 15.23 -4.05
CA VAL A 74 13.39 13.91 -3.56
C VAL A 74 12.24 12.92 -3.62
N TRP A 75 11.01 13.34 -3.29
CA TRP A 75 9.78 12.55 -3.44
C TRP A 75 9.59 12.08 -4.89
N ASP A 76 9.73 12.97 -5.86
CA ASP A 76 9.61 12.65 -7.28
C ASP A 76 10.72 11.69 -7.75
N ALA A 77 11.88 11.70 -7.07
CA ALA A 77 12.99 10.78 -7.33
C ALA A 77 12.95 9.47 -6.51
N THR A 78 11.92 9.26 -5.68
CA THR A 78 11.69 7.99 -4.97
C THR A 78 10.98 6.96 -5.85
N THR A 79 11.17 5.67 -5.58
CA THR A 79 10.45 4.61 -6.27
C THR A 79 8.99 4.55 -5.80
N THR A 80 8.08 4.05 -6.63
CA THR A 80 6.68 3.85 -6.26
C THR A 80 6.53 3.04 -4.96
N LEU A 81 7.34 1.99 -4.77
CA LEU A 81 7.36 1.23 -3.51
C LEU A 81 7.79 2.08 -2.30
N ALA A 82 8.78 2.95 -2.46
CA ALA A 82 9.19 3.84 -1.38
C ALA A 82 8.09 4.87 -1.03
N ARG A 83 7.32 5.34 -2.03
CA ARG A 83 6.17 6.21 -1.80
C ARG A 83 5.07 5.51 -1.02
N ILE A 84 4.80 4.24 -1.32
CA ILE A 84 3.89 3.39 -0.55
C ILE A 84 4.35 3.32 0.91
N ASP A 85 5.64 3.03 1.17
CA ASP A 85 6.19 2.99 2.53
C ASP A 85 5.97 4.31 3.30
N TRP A 86 6.24 5.44 2.66
CA TRP A 86 6.02 6.76 3.26
C TRP A 86 4.55 7.01 3.61
N ILE A 87 3.64 6.67 2.70
CA ILE A 87 2.19 6.84 2.89
C ILE A 87 1.71 5.95 4.02
N HIS A 88 2.05 4.67 4.02
CA HIS A 88 1.70 3.74 5.11
C HIS A 88 2.25 4.20 6.47
N TRP A 89 3.47 4.72 6.51
CA TRP A 89 4.03 5.27 7.74
C TRP A 89 3.23 6.48 8.23
N ILE A 90 2.83 7.39 7.35
CA ILE A 90 1.99 8.55 7.72
C ILE A 90 0.59 8.11 8.17
N GLU A 91 -0.04 7.18 7.47
CA GLU A 91 -1.41 6.72 7.74
C GLU A 91 -1.54 5.86 9.00
N SER A 92 -0.50 5.11 9.36
CA SER A 92 -0.51 4.35 10.62
C SER A 92 -0.60 5.25 11.88
N ALA A 93 -0.38 6.56 11.76
CA ALA A 93 -0.61 7.52 12.84
C ALA A 93 -2.09 7.89 12.97
N LYS A 94 -2.84 7.12 13.76
CA LYS A 94 -4.29 7.34 14.00
C LYS A 94 -4.61 8.65 14.74
N GLN A 95 -3.67 9.20 15.52
CA GLN A 95 -3.86 10.46 16.22
C GLN A 95 -3.46 11.64 15.32
N ALA A 96 -4.35 12.63 15.19
CA ALA A 96 -4.11 13.81 14.34
C ALA A 96 -2.80 14.55 14.68
N LYS A 97 -2.43 14.63 15.96
CA LYS A 97 -1.17 15.24 16.40
C LYS A 97 0.04 14.47 15.86
N THR A 98 0.04 13.15 15.99
CA THR A 98 1.11 12.27 15.50
C THR A 98 1.20 12.30 13.98
N ARG A 99 0.05 12.32 13.29
CA ARG A 99 0.00 12.42 11.82
C ARG A 99 0.66 13.71 11.33
N LYS A 100 0.32 14.86 11.94
CA LYS A 100 0.96 16.16 11.63
C LYS A 100 2.47 16.12 11.85
N SER A 101 2.92 15.55 12.97
CA SER A 101 4.36 15.39 13.24
C SER A 101 5.05 14.54 12.17
N ARG A 102 4.49 13.37 11.81
CA ARG A 102 5.08 12.50 10.79
C ARG A 102 5.15 13.13 9.41
N ILE A 103 4.15 13.95 9.04
CA ILE A 103 4.17 14.69 7.77
C ILE A 103 5.32 15.72 7.77
N ALA A 104 5.52 16.44 8.88
CA ALA A 104 6.64 17.37 9.02
C ALA A 104 7.99 16.62 8.95
N ASP A 105 8.12 15.55 9.73
CA ASP A 105 9.32 14.71 9.74
C ASP A 105 9.61 14.11 8.35
N ALA A 106 8.57 13.69 7.61
CA ALA A 106 8.71 13.20 6.24
C ALA A 106 9.28 14.29 5.32
N CYS A 107 8.77 15.51 5.40
CA CYS A 107 9.28 16.63 4.62
C CYS A 107 10.75 16.92 4.94
N ASP A 108 11.14 16.94 6.22
CA ASP A 108 12.52 17.18 6.64
C ASP A 108 13.47 16.05 6.18
N MET A 109 13.02 14.80 6.30
CA MET A 109 13.79 13.64 5.83
C MET A 109 13.95 13.65 4.30
N LEU A 110 12.89 13.92 3.56
CA LEU A 110 12.95 14.03 2.10
C LEU A 110 13.83 15.20 1.68
N ALA A 111 13.70 16.37 2.32
CA ALA A 111 14.56 17.53 2.03
C ALA A 111 16.04 17.26 2.31
N SER A 112 16.36 16.41 3.29
CA SER A 112 17.73 15.93 3.55
C SER A 112 18.21 14.81 2.61
N GLY A 113 17.42 14.44 1.61
CA GLY A 113 17.79 13.45 0.58
C GLY A 113 17.42 12.00 0.93
N LYS A 114 16.72 11.73 2.03
CA LYS A 114 16.32 10.37 2.40
C LYS A 114 15.16 9.90 1.53
N LYS A 115 15.42 8.90 0.69
CA LYS A 115 14.41 8.31 -0.20
C LYS A 115 13.53 7.24 0.45
N ARG A 116 13.90 6.76 1.64
CA ARG A 116 13.16 5.75 2.40
C ARG A 116 12.93 6.25 3.82
N VAL A 117 11.78 5.91 4.38
CA VAL A 117 11.51 6.10 5.80
C VAL A 117 12.48 5.21 6.62
N CYS A 118 13.10 5.78 7.64
CA CYS A 118 14.06 5.05 8.49
C CYS A 118 13.32 4.16 9.50
N CYS A 119 13.79 2.94 9.72
CA CYS A 119 13.26 1.96 10.68
C CYS A 119 11.78 1.56 10.47
N PHE A 120 11.28 1.65 9.24
CA PHE A 120 9.97 1.12 8.86
C PHE A 120 10.14 -0.30 8.31
N ASP A 121 9.41 -1.25 8.88
CA ASP A 121 9.38 -2.63 8.42
C ASP A 121 8.30 -2.78 7.33
N PRO A 122 8.66 -2.95 6.05
CA PRO A 122 7.69 -3.03 4.96
C PRO A 122 6.78 -4.27 5.05
N SER A 123 7.10 -5.26 5.90
CA SER A 123 6.28 -6.46 6.09
C SER A 123 4.92 -6.17 6.75
N GLY A 124 4.72 -4.96 7.28
CA GLY A 124 3.50 -4.60 8.00
C GLY A 124 3.37 -5.27 9.38
N PHE A 125 4.31 -6.16 9.76
CA PHE A 125 4.32 -6.88 11.04
C PHE A 125 4.31 -5.94 12.26
N TYR A 126 4.80 -4.72 12.11
CA TYR A 126 4.81 -3.71 13.17
C TYR A 126 3.42 -3.15 13.50
N SER A 127 2.41 -3.33 12.64
CA SER A 127 1.07 -2.75 12.81
C SER A 127 0.01 -3.80 13.11
N LYS A 128 -0.59 -3.71 14.30
CA LYS A 128 -1.75 -4.54 14.70
C LYS A 128 -3.04 -4.20 13.96
N SER A 129 -3.04 -3.19 13.09
CA SER A 129 -4.22 -2.85 12.27
C SER A 129 -4.23 -3.53 10.90
N LEU A 130 -3.14 -4.20 10.52
CA LEU A 130 -3.05 -4.95 9.26
C LEU A 130 -3.41 -6.39 9.58
N SER A 131 -4.50 -6.88 9.01
CA SER A 131 -5.01 -8.22 9.25
C SER A 131 -5.84 -8.67 8.07
N ALA A 132 -5.72 -9.95 7.68
CA ALA A 132 -6.67 -10.55 6.77
C ALA A 132 -8.10 -10.51 7.36
N PRO A 133 -9.15 -10.36 6.54
CA PRO A 133 -10.52 -10.48 7.00
C PRO A 133 -10.75 -11.86 7.63
N GLN A 134 -11.50 -11.90 8.74
CA GLN A 134 -11.90 -13.15 9.37
C GLN A 134 -13.01 -13.80 8.54
N ALA A 135 -12.92 -15.10 8.32
CA ALA A 135 -14.03 -15.86 7.77
C ALA A 135 -15.22 -15.74 8.72
N VAL A 136 -16.40 -15.46 8.17
CA VAL A 136 -17.66 -15.60 8.89
C VAL A 136 -18.05 -17.07 8.82
N ASP A 137 -18.14 -17.71 9.99
CA ASP A 137 -18.64 -19.08 10.16
C ASP A 137 -20.10 -19.21 9.71
#